data_AF-A0A5A9W8R5-F1
#
_entry.id   AF-A0A5A9W8R5-F1
#
_cell.length_a   1.000
_cell.length_b   1.000
_cell.length_c   1.000
_cell.angle_alpha   90.00
_cell.angle_beta   90.00
_cell.angle_gamma   90.00
#
_symmetry.space_group_name_H-M   'P 1'
#
loop_
_entity.id
_entity.type
_entity.pdbx_description
1 polymer ?
#
loop_
_entity_poly.entity_id
_entity_poly.type
_entity_poly.pdbx_seq_one_letter_code
_entity_poly.pdbx_strand_id
1 'polypeptide(L)'
;MNTYLIFALGGAGLCGIGLFGFILHDDLLRRLIAFNLLGSGTFLILVGLAQSGRGGVDAVPQALVLTGIVVAVAATALTLMLIRRWTQLSQQSHLTEEDE
;
A
#
# COMPACT_ATOMS: atom_id res chain seq x y z
N MET A 1 15.53 18.61 16.45
CA MET A 1 15.57 17.45 15.53
C MET A 1 14.74 17.83 14.33
N ASN A 2 15.25 17.71 13.09
CA ASN A 2 14.51 18.17 11.92
C ASN A 2 13.33 17.24 11.64
N THR A 3 12.12 17.73 11.88
CA THR A 3 10.87 16.97 11.77
C THR A 3 10.74 16.26 10.41
N TYR A 4 11.16 16.92 9.32
CA TYR A 4 11.14 16.32 7.98
C TYR A 4 12.05 15.09 7.83
N LEU A 5 13.18 15.02 8.54
CA LEU A 5 14.08 13.86 8.48
C LEU A 5 13.46 12.64 9.15
N ILE A 6 12.71 12.84 10.24
CA ILE A 6 12.03 11.76 10.95
C ILE A 6 10.95 11.15 10.03
N PHE A 7 10.16 12.00 9.38
CA PHE A 7 9.15 11.56 8.42
C PHE A 7 9.76 10.88 7.19
N ALA A 8 10.84 11.43 6.63
CA ALA A 8 11.52 10.85 5.47
C ALA A 8 12.18 9.49 5.79
N LEU A 9 12.91 9.39 6.90
CA LEU A 9 13.57 8.14 7.31
C LEU A 9 12.56 7.08 7.73
N GLY A 10 11.54 7.48 8.50
CA GLY A 10 10.44 6.58 8.87
C GLY A 10 9.73 6.05 7.62
N GLY A 11 9.39 6.95 6.69
CA GLY A 11 8.74 6.57 5.44
C GLY A 11 9.60 5.67 4.56
N ALA A 12 10.90 5.96 4.45
CA ALA A 12 11.85 5.10 3.74
C ALA A 12 11.96 3.70 4.37
N GLY A 13 11.97 3.62 5.70
CA GLY A 13 11.93 2.35 6.44
C GLY A 13 10.65 1.56 6.15
N LEU A 14 9.48 2.20 6.20
CA LEU A 14 8.21 1.57 5.85
C LEU A 14 8.19 1.09 4.39
N CYS A 15 8.71 1.90 3.46
CA CYS A 15 8.83 1.51 2.06
C CYS A 15 9.72 0.28 1.88
N GLY A 16 10.87 0.24 2.55
CA GLY A 16 11.78 -0.92 2.52
C GLY A 16 11.11 -2.20 3.03
N ILE A 17 10.41 -2.12 4.17
CA ILE A 17 9.68 -3.25 4.75
C ILE A 17 8.54 -3.70 3.83
N GLY A 18 7.76 -2.76 3.28
CA GLY A 18 6.67 -3.04 2.36
C GLY A 18 7.16 -3.70 1.08
N LEU A 19 8.25 -3.20 0.48
CA LEU A 19 8.83 -3.79 -0.72
C LEU A 19 9.39 -5.20 -0.45
N PHE A 20 10.11 -5.37 0.65
CA PHE A 20 10.63 -6.67 1.07
C PHE A 20 9.51 -7.68 1.30
N GLY A 21 8.46 -7.28 2.03
CA GLY A 21 7.28 -8.10 2.28
C GLY A 21 6.50 -8.45 1.00
N PHE A 22 6.48 -7.55 0.01
CA PHE A 22 5.80 -7.77 -1.26
C PHE A 22 6.54 -8.77 -2.16
N ILE A 23 7.88 -8.78 -2.11
CA ILE A 23 8.70 -9.70 -2.90
C ILE A 23 8.73 -11.11 -2.30
N LEU A 24 8.74 -11.23 -0.96
CA LEU A 24 8.95 -12.52 -0.29
C LEU A 24 7.70 -13.35 -0.01
N HIS A 25 6.50 -12.77 -0.04
CA HIS A 25 5.29 -13.50 0.28
C HIS A 25 4.58 -14.02 -0.97
N ASP A 26 4.27 -15.32 -1.00
CA ASP A 26 3.47 -15.92 -2.06
C ASP A 26 1.95 -15.67 -1.89
N ASP A 27 1.49 -15.54 -0.64
CA ASP A 27 0.08 -15.28 -0.33
C ASP A 27 -0.39 -13.90 -0.84
N LEU A 28 -1.45 -13.89 -1.65
CA LEU A 28 -2.05 -12.67 -2.22
C LEU A 28 -2.46 -11.65 -1.14
N LEU A 29 -2.99 -12.11 0.00
CA LEU A 29 -3.36 -11.23 1.11
C LEU A 29 -2.15 -10.58 1.78
N ARG A 30 -1.06 -11.34 1.97
CA ARG A 30 0.16 -10.80 2.59
C ARG A 30 0.85 -9.81 1.64
N ARG A 31 0.86 -10.09 0.33
CA ARG A 31 1.29 -9.13 -0.69
C ARG A 31 0.45 -7.86 -0.68
N LEU A 32 -0.87 -7.96 -0.52
CA LEU A 32 -1.75 -6.78 -0.42
C LEU A 32 -1.44 -5.91 0.81
N ILE A 33 -1.17 -6.53 1.96
CA ILE A 33 -0.76 -5.80 3.17
C ILE A 33 0.59 -5.11 2.95
N ALA A 34 1.55 -5.84 2.37
CA ALA A 34 2.88 -5.30 2.07
C ALA A 34 2.83 -4.12 1.08
N PHE A 35 1.96 -4.20 0.07
CA PHE A 35 1.69 -3.12 -0.87
C PHE A 35 1.11 -1.87 -0.19
N ASN A 36 0.15 -2.05 0.73
CA ASN A 36 -0.40 -0.94 1.52
C ASN A 36 0.65 -0.30 2.44
N LEU A 37 1.59 -1.09 2.97
CA LEU A 37 2.68 -0.59 3.79
C LEU A 37 3.66 0.26 2.96
N LEU A 38 3.98 -0.18 1.74
CA LEU A 38 4.77 0.59 0.77
C LEU A 38 4.10 1.92 0.42
N GLY A 39 2.79 1.92 0.16
CA GLY A 39 2.00 3.12 -0.10
C GLY A 39 2.01 4.09 1.09
N SER A 40 1.80 3.57 2.30
CA SER A 40 1.83 4.35 3.54
C SER A 40 3.19 4.99 3.80
N GLY A 41 4.29 4.28 3.54
CA GLY A 41 5.64 4.83 3.59
C GLY A 41 5.84 5.99 2.61
N THR A 42 5.34 5.84 1.39
CA THR A 42 5.39 6.89 0.35
C THR A 42 4.62 8.15 0.79
N PHE A 43 3.43 7.98 1.38
CA PHE A 43 2.65 9.09 1.93
C PHE A 43 3.39 9.80 3.07
N LEU A 44 4.07 9.05 3.93
CA LEU A 44 4.84 9.60 5.05
C LEU A 44 6.03 10.45 4.56
N ILE A 45 6.71 10.01 3.49
CA ILE A 45 7.78 10.80 2.84
C ILE A 45 7.21 12.12 2.29
N LEU A 46 6.08 12.07 1.57
CA LEU A 46 5.44 13.27 1.02
C LEU A 46 5.04 14.28 2.11
N VAL A 47 4.49 13.80 3.23
CA VAL A 47 4.17 14.66 4.39
C VAL A 47 5.43 15.27 5.02
N GLY A 48 6.53 14.52 5.08
CA GLY A 48 7.82 15.03 5.54
C GLY A 48 8.35 16.16 4.65
N LEU A 49 8.27 15.97 3.33
CA LEU A 49 8.70 16.97 2.33
C LEU A 49 7.83 18.23 2.38
N ALA A 50 6.51 18.09 2.57
CA ALA A 50 5.59 19.22 2.71
C ALA A 50 5.93 20.16 3.88
N GLN A 51 6.60 19.63 4.91
CA GLN A 51 7.03 20.38 6.09
C GLN A 51 8.44 20.99 5.94
N SER A 52 9.17 20.66 4.87
CA SER A 52 10.56 21.12 4.66
C SER A 52 10.64 22.54 4.05
N GLY A 53 9.52 23.10 3.60
CA GLY A 53 9.45 24.42 2.98
C GLY A 53 9.84 25.55 3.93
N ARG A 54 10.83 26.37 3.54
CA ARG A 54 11.33 27.56 4.27
C ARG A 54 10.30 28.71 4.45
N GLY A 55 9.01 28.47 4.19
CA GLY A 55 7.96 29.50 4.18
C GLY A 55 6.56 29.04 4.60
N GLY A 56 6.41 27.84 5.17
CA GLY A 56 5.12 27.29 5.61
C GLY A 56 4.87 25.88 5.07
N VAL A 57 3.74 25.29 5.49
CA VAL A 57 3.31 23.96 5.07
C VAL A 57 2.85 24.01 3.61
N ASP A 58 3.43 23.16 2.76
CA ASP A 58 2.99 23.02 1.36
C ASP A 58 1.69 22.22 1.29
N ALA A 59 0.64 22.82 0.71
CA ALA A 59 -0.67 22.20 0.57
C ALA A 59 -0.70 21.12 -0.53
N VAL A 60 0.22 21.16 -1.52
CA VAL A 60 0.18 20.26 -2.66
C VAL A 60 0.46 18.80 -2.27
N PRO A 61 1.56 18.46 -1.56
CA PRO A 61 1.79 17.08 -1.15
C PRO A 61 0.74 16.60 -0.15
N GLN A 62 0.15 17.49 0.65
CA GLN A 62 -0.95 17.13 1.55
C GLN A 62 -2.22 16.69 0.80
N ALA A 63 -2.61 17.44 -0.24
CA ALA A 63 -3.74 17.08 -1.09
C ALA A 63 -3.49 15.77 -1.86
N LEU A 64 -2.25 15.56 -2.33
CA LEU A 64 -1.83 14.31 -2.97
C LEU A 64 -1.94 13.11 -2.03
N VAL A 65 -1.55 13.27 -0.76
CA VAL A 65 -1.67 12.21 0.24
C VAL A 65 -3.12 11.87 0.56
N LEU A 66 -3.99 12.87 0.77
CA LEU A 66 -5.42 12.62 1.01
C LEU A 66 -6.09 11.88 -0.16
N THR A 67 -5.78 12.30 -1.39
CA THR A 67 -6.27 11.63 -2.60
C THR A 67 -5.73 10.20 -2.72
N GLY A 68 -4.43 10.04 -2.44
CA GLY A 68 -3.76 8.75 -2.47
C GLY A 68 -4.34 7.75 -1.46
N ILE A 69 -4.71 8.19 -0.27
CA ILE A 69 -5.35 7.35 0.76
C ILE A 69 -6.68 6.79 0.23
N VAL A 70 -7.53 7.63 -0.38
CA VAL A 70 -8.81 7.17 -0.94
C VAL A 70 -8.58 6.15 -2.06
N VAL A 71 -7.62 6.41 -2.95
CA VAL A 71 -7.25 5.48 -4.03
C VAL A 71 -6.72 4.16 -3.48
N ALA A 72 -5.90 4.19 -2.42
CA ALA A 72 -5.35 2.98 -1.79
C ALA A 72 -6.44 2.12 -1.16
N VAL A 73 -7.43 2.73 -0.49
CA VAL A 73 -8.59 2.01 0.06
C VAL A 73 -9.42 1.37 -1.05
N ALA A 74 -9.69 2.11 -2.14
CA ALA A 74 -10.42 1.58 -3.29
C ALA A 74 -9.66 0.42 -3.96
N ALA A 75 -8.35 0.54 -4.16
CA ALA A 75 -7.51 -0.52 -4.70
C ALA A 75 -7.47 -1.76 -3.80
N THR A 76 -7.47 -1.57 -2.48
CA THR A 76 -7.55 -2.67 -1.49
C THR A 76 -8.89 -3.40 -1.59
N ALA A 77 -10.00 -2.66 -1.65
CA ALA A 77 -11.33 -3.25 -1.83
C ALA A 77 -11.42 -4.04 -3.15
N LEU A 78 -10.93 -3.46 -4.25
CA LEU A 78 -10.88 -4.11 -5.55
C LEU A 78 -10.04 -5.39 -5.51
N THR A 79 -8.85 -5.33 -4.92
CA THR A 79 -7.95 -6.49 -4.82
C THR A 79 -8.58 -7.62 -4.00
N LEU A 80 -9.20 -7.30 -2.86
CA LEU A 80 -9.91 -8.29 -2.05
C LEU A 80 -11.09 -8.91 -2.81
N MET A 81 -11.84 -8.12 -3.58
CA MET A 81 -12.91 -8.62 -4.44
C MET A 81 -12.38 -9.58 -5.51
N LEU A 82 -11.25 -9.25 -6.14
CA LEU A 82 -10.58 -10.11 -7.11
C LEU A 82 -10.08 -11.41 -6.48
N ILE A 83 -9.42 -11.34 -5.32
CA ILE A 83 -8.95 -12.52 -4.59
C ILE A 83 -10.12 -13.45 -4.29
N ARG A 84 -11.23 -12.91 -3.74
CA ARG A 84 -12.43 -13.70 -3.43
C ARG A 84 -13.01 -14.36 -4.68
N ARG A 85 -13.12 -13.62 -5.78
CA ARG A 85 -13.65 -14.16 -7.04
C ARG A 85 -12.74 -15.23 -7.62
N TRP A 86 -11.43 -15.04 -7.55
CA TRP A 86 -10.44 -16.03 -8.00
C TRP A 86 -10.57 -17.33 -7.19
N THR A 87 -10.63 -17.24 -5.86
CA THR A 87 -10.80 -18.43 -5.00
C THR A 87 -12.09 -19.19 -5.29
N GLN A 88 -13.19 -18.49 -5.58
CA GLN A 88 -14.47 -19.13 -5.93
C GLN A 88 -14.39 -19.91 -7.24
N LEU A 89 -13.71 -19.35 -8.25
CA LEU A 89 -13.54 -20.00 -9.55
C LEU A 89 -12.60 -21.21 -9.45
N SER A 90 -11.48 -21.09 -8.72
CA SER A 90 -10.55 -22.20 -8.50
C SER A 90 -11.18 -23.38 -7.76
N GLN A 91 -12.18 -23.12 -6.91
CA GLN A 91 -12.89 -24.17 -6.19
C GLN A 91 -13.93 -24.88 -7.07
N GLN A 92 -14.54 -24.20 -8.05
CA GLN A 92 -15.47 -24.80 -8.99
C GLN A 92 -14.78 -25.73 -10.01
N SER A 93 -13.57 -25.38 -10.45
CA SER A 93 -12.81 -26.25 -11.35
C SER A 93 -12.41 -27.57 -10.69
N HIS A 94 -12.01 -27.54 -9.41
CA HIS A 94 -11.64 -28.76 -8.68
C HIS A 94 -12.80 -29.74 -8.47
N LEU A 95 -14.02 -29.26 -8.25
CA LEU A 95 -15.20 -30.13 -8.07
C LEU A 95 -15.66 -30.79 -9.38
N THR A 96 -15.34 -30.20 -10.53
CA THR A 96 -15.73 -30.77 -11.84
C THR A 96 -14.81 -31.93 -12.27
N GLU A 97 -13.58 -31.97 -11.76
CA GLU A 97 -12.60 -33.03 -12.05
C GLU A 97 -12.80 -34.31 -11.22
N GLU A 98 -13.50 -34.24 -10.08
CA GLU A 98 -13.76 -35.40 -9.20
C GLU A 98 -15.03 -36.18 -9.58
N ASP A 99 -15.90 -35.59 -10.40
CA ASP A 99 -17.17 -36.18 -10.86
C ASP A 99 -17.05 -36.89 -12.25
N GLU A 100 -15.86 -36.94 -12.86
CA GLU A 100 -15.51 -37.76 -14.05
C GLU A 100 -14.73 -39.03 -13.69
#